data_AF-A0A2S2R970-F1
#
_entry.id   AF-A0A2S2R970-F1
#
_cell.length_a   1.000
_cell.length_b   1.000
_cell.length_c   1.000
_cell.angle_alpha   90.00
_cell.angle_beta   90.00
_cell.angle_gamma   90.00
#
_symmetry.space_group_name_H-M   'P 1'
#
loop_
_entity.id
_entity.type
_entity.pdbx_description
1 polymer ?
#
loop_
_entity_poly.entity_id
_entity_poly.type
_entity_poly.pdbx_seq_one_letter_code
_entity_poly.pdbx_strand_id
1 'polypeptide(L)'
;YVKYFNTMKKLKNGGLKSGNNNTSEVKKIIYRSEDLLNSSLDIEPDSEDMALTLLNNNDLSWPEIEVIWRKTINFRRQYIRNNDTASIFSKWVHYTKPMGYKLIEIDFGRMYTNFKNLNVKFEKTLPTLLSILHDRVKDGGSVALLRQLKESTNLCKSKF
;
A
#
# COMPACT_ATOMS: atom_id res chain seq x y z
N TYR A 1 32.31 -20.69 28.24
CA TYR A 1 31.02 -20.46 28.91
C TYR A 1 30.92 -19.09 29.60
N VAL A 2 31.86 -18.74 30.49
CA VAL A 2 31.81 -17.49 31.29
C VAL A 2 31.82 -16.20 30.45
N LYS A 3 32.59 -16.16 29.36
CA LYS A 3 32.65 -15.00 28.45
C LYS A 3 31.29 -14.69 27.81
N TYR A 4 30.57 -15.72 27.37
CA TYR A 4 29.24 -15.58 26.77
C TYR A 4 28.20 -15.06 27.78
N PHE A 5 28.24 -15.59 29.01
CA PHE A 5 27.34 -15.15 30.08
C PHE A 5 27.54 -13.67 30.44
N ASN A 6 28.79 -13.21 30.50
CA ASN A 6 29.11 -11.82 30.81
C ASN A 6 28.67 -10.86 29.70
N THR A 7 28.79 -11.26 28.44
CA THR A 7 28.29 -10.50 27.29
C THR A 7 26.77 -10.39 27.32
N MET A 8 26.06 -11.49 27.57
CA MET A 8 24.59 -11.49 27.68
C MET A 8 24.10 -10.62 28.86
N LYS A 9 24.83 -10.60 29.97
CA LYS A 9 24.51 -9.77 31.14
C LYS A 9 24.72 -8.28 30.84
N LYS A 10 25.79 -7.90 30.13
CA LYS A 10 26.02 -6.52 29.66
C LYS A 10 24.92 -6.05 28.72
N LEU A 11 24.48 -6.89 27.79
CA LEU A 11 23.41 -6.56 26.84
C LEU A 11 22.05 -6.35 27.54
N LYS A 12 21.75 -7.13 28.58
CA LYS A 12 20.54 -6.96 29.39
C LYS A 12 20.56 -5.67 30.21
N ASN A 13 21.71 -5.33 30.78
CA ASN A 13 21.86 -4.13 31.62
C ASN A 13 21.95 -2.83 30.81
N GLY A 14 22.41 -2.89 29.55
CA GLY A 14 22.48 -1.74 28.64
C GLY A 14 21.17 -1.43 27.91
N GLY A 15 20.03 -1.97 28.34
CA GLY A 15 18.70 -1.70 27.74
C GLY A 15 18.46 -2.32 26.36
N LEU A 16 19.45 -3.00 25.77
CA LEU A 16 19.37 -3.64 24.45
C LEU A 16 18.56 -4.96 24.44
N LYS A 17 18.16 -5.46 25.63
CA LYS A 17 17.19 -6.55 25.78
C LYS A 17 16.13 -6.17 26.80
N SER A 18 14.91 -5.89 26.32
CA SER A 18 13.72 -5.76 27.15
C SER A 18 13.45 -7.10 27.86
N GLY A 19 13.27 -7.06 29.18
CA GLY A 19 12.65 -8.17 29.90
C GLY A 19 11.24 -8.39 29.37
N ASN A 20 10.88 -9.64 29.11
CA ASN A 20 9.54 -10.01 28.67
C ASN A 20 8.50 -9.52 29.68
N ASN A 21 7.63 -8.62 29.24
CA ASN A 21 6.36 -8.38 29.90
C ASN A 21 5.24 -8.71 28.89
N ASN A 22 4.38 -9.63 29.31
CA ASN A 22 3.26 -10.18 28.56
C ASN A 22 2.40 -9.09 27.92
N THR A 23 2.11 -9.21 26.62
CA THR A 23 0.95 -8.61 25.97
C THR A 23 0.61 -9.45 24.75
N SER A 24 -0.52 -10.16 24.85
CA SER A 24 -1.41 -10.69 23.82
C SER A 24 -0.77 -11.34 22.57
N GLU A 25 -1.17 -12.57 22.25
CA GLU A 25 -0.90 -13.23 20.97
C GLU A 25 -1.39 -12.39 19.78
N VAL A 26 -0.60 -11.41 19.36
CA VAL A 26 -0.70 -10.84 18.02
C VAL A 26 -0.10 -11.91 17.12
N LYS A 27 -0.96 -12.66 16.43
CA LYS A 27 -0.58 -13.54 15.33
C LYS A 27 0.48 -12.80 14.51
N LYS A 28 1.72 -13.27 14.52
CA LYS A 28 2.82 -12.66 13.75
C LYS A 28 2.41 -12.72 12.28
N ILE A 29 1.86 -11.61 11.80
CA ILE A 29 1.64 -11.38 10.38
C ILE A 29 3.04 -11.45 9.78
N ILE A 30 3.25 -12.41 8.89
CA ILE A 30 4.51 -12.55 8.15
C ILE A 30 4.60 -11.34 7.24
N TYR A 31 5.29 -10.30 7.68
CA TYR A 31 5.66 -9.15 6.85
C TYR A 31 6.82 -9.57 5.94
N ARG A 32 6.80 -9.15 4.67
CA ARG A 32 8.02 -9.20 3.86
C ARG A 32 8.96 -8.10 4.40
N SER A 33 10.26 -8.29 4.31
CA SER A 33 11.26 -7.32 4.81
C SER A 33 11.04 -5.90 4.27
N GLU A 34 10.50 -5.78 3.06
CA GLU A 34 10.08 -4.52 2.42
C GLU A 34 8.96 -3.79 3.18
N ASP A 35 8.01 -4.52 3.78
CA ASP A 35 6.81 -3.95 4.40
C ASP A 35 7.13 -3.24 5.73
N LEU A 36 8.23 -3.63 6.40
CA LEU A 36 8.69 -3.00 7.64
C LEU A 36 9.35 -1.63 7.40
N LEU A 37 9.87 -1.38 6.18
CA LEU A 37 10.42 -0.07 5.80
C LEU A 37 9.32 0.98 5.57
N ASN A 38 8.07 0.56 5.28
CA ASN A 38 6.93 1.44 4.97
C ASN A 38 6.39 2.22 6.19
N SER A 39 6.91 1.98 7.40
CA SER A 39 6.58 2.74 8.61
C SER A 39 7.45 3.99 8.82
N SER A 40 8.43 4.26 7.95
CA SER A 40 9.28 5.44 8.06
C SER A 40 8.44 6.71 8.05
N LEU A 41 8.66 7.57 9.05
CA LEU A 41 8.16 8.94 9.10
C LEU A 41 8.92 9.73 8.03
N ASP A 42 8.55 9.49 6.79
CA ASP A 42 9.13 10.14 5.63
C ASP A 42 8.70 11.62 5.67
N ILE A 43 9.69 12.51 5.79
CA ILE A 43 9.48 13.97 5.79
C ILE A 43 8.81 14.35 4.48
N GLU A 44 7.59 14.87 4.57
CA GLU A 44 6.83 15.37 3.43
C GLU A 44 7.54 16.61 2.86
N PRO A 45 7.57 16.79 1.51
CA PRO A 45 8.16 17.98 0.92
C PRO A 45 7.45 19.26 1.37
N ASP A 46 8.17 20.39 1.35
CA ASP A 46 7.65 21.68 1.82
C ASP A 46 6.41 22.16 1.05
N SER A 47 6.20 21.68 -0.18
CA SER A 47 5.02 21.99 -0.99
C SER A 47 4.62 20.86 -1.95
N GLU A 48 3.37 20.89 -2.40
CA GLU A 48 2.85 19.98 -3.42
C GLU A 48 3.56 20.18 -4.78
N ASP A 49 3.94 21.40 -5.14
CA ASP A 49 4.66 21.69 -6.38
C ASP A 49 6.06 21.07 -6.39
N MET A 50 6.76 21.12 -5.25
CA MET A 50 8.05 20.44 -5.08
C MET A 50 7.89 18.93 -5.21
N ALA A 51 6.85 18.36 -4.60
CA ALA A 51 6.52 16.95 -4.71
C ALA A 51 6.30 16.51 -6.17
N LEU A 52 5.51 17.28 -6.94
CA LEU A 52 5.26 16.98 -8.36
C LEU A 52 6.51 17.16 -9.20
N THR A 53 7.32 18.17 -8.92
CA THR A 53 8.61 18.40 -9.61
C THR A 53 9.55 17.21 -9.41
N LEU A 54 9.65 16.70 -8.17
CA LEU A 54 10.45 15.52 -7.87
C LEU A 54 9.95 14.30 -8.63
N LEU A 55 8.64 14.05 -8.62
CA LEU A 55 8.03 12.88 -9.28
C LEU A 55 8.12 12.90 -10.80
N ASN A 56 8.13 14.08 -11.42
CA ASN A 56 8.18 14.24 -12.86
C ASN A 56 9.60 14.27 -13.43
N ASN A 57 10.62 14.04 -12.60
CA ASN A 57 11.99 13.89 -13.10
C ASN A 57 12.09 12.61 -13.96
N ASN A 58 12.60 12.75 -15.19
CA ASN A 58 12.58 11.70 -16.20
C ASN A 58 13.49 10.50 -15.89
N ASP A 59 14.45 10.66 -14.97
CA ASP A 59 15.47 9.66 -14.68
C ASP A 59 15.15 8.78 -13.46
N LEU A 60 13.94 8.87 -12.90
CA LEU A 60 13.58 8.09 -11.72
C LEU A 60 13.33 6.62 -12.04
N SER A 61 14.01 5.74 -11.29
CA SER A 61 13.65 4.35 -11.19
C SER A 61 12.35 4.18 -10.40
N TRP A 62 11.66 3.05 -10.61
CA TRP A 62 10.42 2.78 -9.91
C TRP A 62 10.53 2.75 -8.36
N PRO A 63 11.60 2.16 -7.77
CA PRO A 63 11.82 2.27 -6.33
C PRO A 63 11.94 3.72 -5.83
N GLU A 64 12.58 4.61 -6.59
CA GLU A 64 12.68 6.02 -6.23
C GLU A 64 11.33 6.72 -6.29
N ILE A 65 10.53 6.40 -7.32
CA ILE A 65 9.14 6.87 -7.42
C ILE A 65 8.36 6.45 -6.18
N GLU A 66 8.44 5.19 -5.74
CA GLU A 66 7.74 4.71 -4.53
C GLU A 66 8.19 5.45 -3.26
N VAL A 67 9.49 5.75 -3.12
CA VAL A 67 10.02 6.52 -1.99
C VAL A 67 9.45 7.94 -1.98
N ILE A 68 9.46 8.62 -3.12
CA ILE A 68 8.88 9.97 -3.22
C ILE A 68 7.36 9.87 -3.00
N TRP A 69 6.69 8.84 -3.53
CA TRP A 69 5.26 8.63 -3.39
C TRP A 69 4.81 8.52 -1.93
N ARG A 70 5.59 7.83 -1.08
CA ARG A 70 5.36 7.73 0.36
C ARG A 70 5.43 9.09 1.06
N LYS A 71 6.40 9.93 0.67
CA LYS A 71 6.59 11.28 1.21
C LYS A 71 5.43 12.22 0.87
N THR A 72 4.79 12.05 -0.28
CA THR A 72 3.80 13.02 -0.79
C THR A 72 2.34 12.62 -0.51
N ILE A 73 2.14 11.70 0.44
CA ILE A 73 0.85 11.04 0.63
C ILE A 73 -0.25 11.97 1.12
N ASN A 74 0.07 13.00 1.92
CA ASN A 74 -0.98 13.87 2.45
C ASN A 74 -1.50 14.82 1.37
N PHE A 75 -0.61 15.41 0.57
CA PHE A 75 -1.01 16.21 -0.60
C PHE A 75 -1.93 15.42 -1.55
N ARG A 76 -1.49 14.22 -1.94
CA ARG A 76 -2.25 13.36 -2.85
C ARG A 76 -3.59 12.93 -2.25
N ARG A 77 -3.61 12.57 -0.96
CA ARG A 77 -4.84 12.19 -0.25
C ARG A 77 -5.84 13.34 -0.18
N GLN A 78 -5.38 14.57 0.07
CA GLN A 78 -6.23 15.76 0.07
C GLN A 78 -6.81 15.99 -1.33
N TYR A 79 -5.97 15.88 -2.36
CA TYR A 79 -6.40 16.04 -3.75
C TYR A 79 -7.45 14.99 -4.16
N ILE A 80 -7.22 13.71 -3.86
CA ILE A 80 -8.15 12.61 -4.21
C ILE A 80 -9.54 12.81 -3.59
N ARG A 81 -9.62 13.34 -2.36
CA ARG A 81 -10.91 13.57 -1.69
C ARG A 81 -11.79 14.61 -2.37
N ASN A 82 -11.18 15.55 -3.09
CA ASN A 82 -11.85 16.75 -3.58
C ASN A 82 -11.98 16.81 -5.09
N ASN A 83 -11.48 15.78 -5.81
CA ASN A 83 -11.40 15.78 -7.27
C ASN A 83 -11.94 14.48 -7.85
N ASP A 84 -12.36 14.54 -9.11
CA ASP A 84 -12.82 13.39 -9.86
C ASP A 84 -11.65 12.55 -10.41
N THR A 85 -11.96 11.35 -10.88
CA THR A 85 -10.98 10.38 -11.37
C THR A 85 -10.12 10.90 -12.52
N ALA A 86 -10.67 11.68 -13.46
CA ALA A 86 -9.91 12.19 -14.58
C ALA A 86 -8.88 13.23 -14.11
N SER A 87 -9.29 14.14 -13.22
CA SER A 87 -8.40 15.12 -12.60
C SER A 87 -7.31 14.47 -11.74
N ILE A 88 -7.63 13.38 -11.04
CA ILE A 88 -6.65 12.59 -10.27
C ILE A 88 -5.58 12.00 -11.19
N PHE A 89 -5.98 11.31 -12.27
CA PHE A 89 -5.02 10.70 -13.18
C PHE A 89 -4.24 11.70 -14.02
N SER A 90 -4.79 12.88 -14.28
CA SER A 90 -4.06 13.96 -14.95
C SER A 90 -2.97 14.57 -14.07
N LYS A 91 -3.20 14.73 -12.75
CA LYS A 91 -2.22 15.31 -11.83
C LYS A 91 -1.19 14.28 -11.36
N TRP A 92 -1.67 13.09 -11.00
CA TRP A 92 -0.88 11.99 -10.46
C TRP A 92 -0.71 10.91 -11.54
N VAL A 93 -0.08 11.30 -12.66
CA VAL A 93 0.07 10.48 -13.87
C VAL A 93 0.74 9.13 -13.63
N HIS A 94 1.51 8.99 -12.55
CA HIS A 94 2.19 7.74 -12.18
C HIS A 94 1.21 6.61 -11.89
N TYR A 95 -0.04 6.91 -11.50
CA TYR A 95 -1.08 5.88 -11.37
C TYR A 95 -1.40 5.19 -12.70
N THR A 96 -1.22 5.86 -13.84
CA THR A 96 -1.53 5.28 -15.17
C THR A 96 -0.36 4.51 -15.76
N LYS A 97 0.80 4.47 -15.08
CA LYS A 97 1.97 3.72 -15.53
C LYS A 97 1.80 2.22 -15.24
N PRO A 98 2.52 1.31 -15.93
CA PRO A 98 2.38 -0.13 -15.74
C PRO A 98 2.52 -0.61 -14.29
N MET A 99 3.36 0.05 -13.49
CA MET A 99 3.57 -0.27 -12.08
C MET A 99 2.70 0.58 -11.13
N GLY A 100 1.84 1.46 -11.65
CA GLY A 100 1.01 2.40 -10.89
C GLY A 100 0.08 1.74 -9.87
N TYR A 101 -0.28 0.47 -10.07
CA TYR A 101 -1.03 -0.31 -9.07
C TYR A 101 -0.31 -0.43 -7.73
N LYS A 102 1.04 -0.43 -7.70
CA LYS A 102 1.82 -0.44 -6.45
C LYS A 102 1.66 0.86 -5.66
N LEU A 103 1.45 1.98 -6.35
CA LEU A 103 1.21 3.28 -5.74
C LEU A 103 -0.15 3.31 -5.03
N ILE A 104 -1.16 2.64 -5.60
CA ILE A 104 -2.46 2.44 -4.96
C ILE A 104 -2.33 1.61 -3.69
N GLU A 105 -1.50 0.56 -3.70
CA GLU A 105 -1.21 -0.26 -2.50
C GLU A 105 -0.53 0.56 -1.40
N ILE A 106 0.41 1.44 -1.73
CA ILE A 106 1.05 2.36 -0.79
C ILE A 106 -0.01 3.27 -0.13
N ASP A 107 -0.88 3.88 -0.94
CA ASP A 107 -1.93 4.75 -0.42
C ASP A 107 -2.95 4.00 0.44
N PHE A 108 -3.32 2.78 0.02
CA PHE A 108 -4.20 1.91 0.78
C PHE A 108 -3.60 1.55 2.15
N GLY A 109 -2.35 1.09 2.18
CA GLY A 109 -1.66 0.71 3.41
C GLY A 109 -1.56 1.86 4.42
N ARG A 110 -1.39 3.09 3.94
CA ARG A 110 -1.39 4.28 4.80
C ARG A 110 -2.78 4.59 5.37
N MET A 111 -3.83 4.47 4.57
CA MET A 111 -5.20 4.74 5.04
C MET A 111 -5.73 3.66 5.97
N TYR A 112 -5.26 2.42 5.79
CA TYR A 112 -5.80 1.23 6.41
C TYR A 112 -4.70 0.39 7.08
N THR A 113 -4.10 0.95 8.13
CA THR A 113 -2.95 0.35 8.85
C THR A 113 -3.21 -1.04 9.44
N ASN A 114 -4.48 -1.39 9.69
CA ASN A 114 -4.86 -2.70 10.20
C ASN A 114 -4.86 -3.81 9.13
N PHE A 115 -4.57 -3.46 7.87
CA PHE A 115 -4.66 -4.38 6.74
C PHE A 115 -3.31 -4.49 6.05
N LYS A 116 -2.95 -5.72 5.66
CA LYS A 116 -1.64 -6.02 5.07
C LYS A 116 -1.49 -5.46 3.65
N ASN A 117 -2.53 -5.59 2.82
CA ASN A 117 -2.60 -5.06 1.46
C ASN A 117 -4.05 -5.08 0.97
N LEU A 118 -4.34 -4.41 -0.15
CA LEU A 118 -5.66 -4.36 -0.77
C LEU A 118 -6.15 -5.77 -1.14
N ASN A 119 -5.24 -6.61 -1.63
CA ASN A 119 -5.53 -7.98 -2.08
C ASN A 119 -6.11 -8.90 -0.99
N VAL A 120 -5.73 -8.75 0.28
CA VAL A 120 -6.27 -9.58 1.39
C VAL A 120 -7.78 -9.39 1.54
N LYS A 121 -8.31 -8.21 1.20
CA LYS A 121 -9.74 -7.94 1.21
C LYS A 121 -10.38 -8.13 -0.16
N PHE A 122 -9.61 -8.03 -1.24
CA PHE A 122 -10.15 -8.02 -2.61
C PHE A 122 -11.14 -9.16 -2.83
N GLU A 123 -10.78 -10.41 -2.56
CA GLU A 123 -11.69 -11.57 -2.69
C GLU A 123 -12.99 -11.43 -1.89
N LYS A 124 -12.91 -10.90 -0.66
CA LYS A 124 -14.08 -10.70 0.21
C LYS A 124 -14.91 -9.48 -0.19
N THR A 125 -14.29 -8.45 -0.76
CA THR A 125 -14.96 -7.21 -1.22
C THR A 125 -15.39 -7.27 -2.67
N LEU A 126 -14.86 -8.21 -3.45
CA LEU A 126 -15.13 -8.36 -4.87
C LEU A 126 -16.63 -8.50 -5.15
N PRO A 127 -17.41 -9.30 -4.40
CA PRO A 127 -18.86 -9.37 -4.62
C PRO A 127 -19.53 -8.01 -4.45
N THR A 128 -19.18 -7.27 -3.40
CA THR A 128 -19.72 -5.92 -3.14
C THR A 128 -19.30 -4.93 -4.23
N LEU A 129 -18.04 -4.98 -4.66
CA LEU A 129 -17.51 -4.13 -5.71
C LEU A 129 -18.20 -4.41 -7.05
N LEU A 130 -18.35 -5.68 -7.43
CA LEU A 130 -19.06 -6.09 -8.63
C LEU A 130 -20.52 -5.63 -8.60
N SER A 131 -21.18 -5.69 -7.44
CA SER A 131 -22.54 -5.16 -7.28
C SER A 131 -22.58 -3.65 -7.57
N ILE A 132 -21.68 -2.88 -6.95
CA ILE A 132 -21.62 -1.41 -7.16
C ILE A 132 -21.34 -1.09 -8.64
N LEU A 133 -20.41 -1.82 -9.26
CA LEU A 133 -20.05 -1.63 -10.66
C LEU A 133 -21.22 -1.96 -11.58
N HIS A 134 -21.91 -3.06 -11.35
CA HIS A 134 -23.12 -3.43 -12.11
C HIS A 134 -24.22 -2.36 -12.00
N ASP A 135 -24.38 -1.78 -10.81
CA ASP A 135 -25.40 -0.73 -10.59
C ASP A 135 -25.02 0.59 -11.25
N ARG A 136 -23.74 0.95 -11.30
CA ARG A 136 -23.28 2.26 -11.79
C ARG A 136 -22.86 2.29 -13.25
N VAL A 137 -22.36 1.19 -13.79
CA VAL A 137 -21.91 1.09 -15.18
C VAL A 137 -23.11 0.80 -16.07
N LYS A 138 -23.31 1.63 -17.10
CA LYS A 138 -24.45 1.52 -18.04
C LYS A 138 -24.03 1.42 -19.50
N ASP A 139 -22.76 1.63 -19.81
CA ASP A 139 -22.28 1.50 -21.17
C ASP A 139 -22.22 0.01 -21.59
N GLY A 140 -22.60 -0.28 -22.83
CA GLY A 140 -22.77 -1.66 -23.30
C GLY A 140 -21.47 -2.49 -23.29
N GLY A 141 -20.33 -1.84 -23.54
CA GLY A 141 -19.02 -2.52 -23.59
C GLY A 141 -18.57 -2.98 -22.20
N SER A 142 -18.60 -2.08 -21.23
CA SER A 142 -18.24 -2.36 -19.84
C SER A 142 -19.24 -3.31 -19.18
N VAL A 143 -20.53 -3.23 -19.51
CA VAL A 143 -21.53 -4.23 -19.06
C VAL A 143 -21.18 -5.62 -19.58
N ALA A 144 -20.79 -5.74 -20.86
CA ALA A 144 -20.36 -7.03 -21.43
C ALA A 144 -19.10 -7.56 -20.74
N LEU A 145 -18.13 -6.70 -20.44
CA LEU A 145 -16.92 -7.05 -19.69
C LEU A 145 -17.23 -7.50 -18.26
N LEU A 146 -18.11 -6.80 -17.53
CA LEU A 146 -18.53 -7.18 -16.18
C LEU A 146 -19.24 -8.55 -16.18
N ARG A 147 -20.04 -8.84 -17.21
CA ARG A 147 -20.67 -10.14 -17.39
C ARG A 147 -19.64 -11.25 -17.60
N GLN A 148 -18.67 -11.04 -18.50
CA GLN A 148 -17.57 -11.97 -18.72
C GLN A 148 -16.75 -12.19 -17.44
N LEU A 149 -16.51 -11.14 -16.65
CA LEU A 149 -15.81 -11.23 -15.38
C LEU A 149 -16.56 -12.11 -14.36
N LYS A 150 -17.89 -11.95 -14.29
CA LYS A 150 -18.76 -12.79 -13.44
C LYS A 150 -18.81 -14.25 -13.88
N GLU A 151 -18.76 -14.50 -15.18
CA GLU A 151 -18.71 -15.86 -15.75
C GLU A 151 -17.33 -16.50 -15.55
N SER A 152 -16.26 -15.70 -15.56
CA SER A 152 -14.88 -16.14 -15.36
C SER A 152 -14.43 -16.23 -13.90
N THR A 153 -15.19 -15.70 -12.92
CA THR A 153 -14.88 -15.81 -11.47
C THR A 153 -14.78 -17.24 -10.88
N ASN A 154 -14.79 -18.28 -11.72
CA ASN A 154 -14.12 -19.55 -11.41
C ASN A 154 -12.57 -19.43 -11.29
N LEU A 155 -11.99 -18.25 -11.56
CA LEU A 155 -10.55 -17.92 -11.51
C LEU A 155 -9.87 -18.14 -10.14
N CYS A 156 -10.59 -18.10 -9.01
CA CYS A 156 -9.99 -18.31 -7.69
C CYS A 156 -9.75 -19.80 -7.33
N LYS A 157 -9.94 -20.73 -8.28
CA LYS A 157 -9.64 -22.17 -8.11
C LYS A 157 -8.29 -22.61 -8.69
N SER A 158 -7.38 -21.69 -9.00
CA SER A 158 -5.99 -22.08 -9.31
C SER A 158 -5.22 -22.31 -7.99
N LYS A 159 -5.19 -23.57 -7.56
CA LYS A 159 -4.24 -24.05 -6.55
C LYS A 159 -2.85 -24.10 -7.19
N PHE A 160 -1.94 -23.26 -6.73
CA PHE A 160 -0.50 -23.52 -6.75
C PHE A 160 0.00 -23.47 -5.31
#